data_AF-A0A553A3B0-F1
#
_entry.id   AF-A0A553A3B0-F1
#
_cell.length_a   1.000
_cell.length_b   1.000
_cell.length_c   1.000
_cell.angle_alpha   90.00
_cell.angle_beta   90.00
_cell.angle_gamma   90.00
#
_symmetry.space_group_name_H-M   'P 1'
#
loop_
_entity.id
_entity.type
_entity.pdbx_description
1 polymer ?
#
loop_
_entity_poly.entity_id
_entity_poly.type
_entity_poly.pdbx_seq_one_letter_code
_entity_poly.pdbx_strand_id
1 'polypeptide(L)'
;MAMTESALTDEERALILAIVRKTAHYDADALQAELARALISHGTTWVCDVQVQASTPVFDCPDGPFPARAFVSDGIDYQGEIIIWITRGHLSGLEYAWVTDQPPTRWPRPEELEVHPA
;
A
#
# COMPACT_ATOMS: atom_id res chain seq x y z
N MET A 1 7.15 23.36 2.41
CA MET A 1 7.08 22.52 3.62
C MET A 1 8.09 21.41 3.45
N ALA A 2 8.89 21.09 4.48
CA ALA A 2 9.78 19.93 4.42
C ALA A 2 8.91 18.67 4.42
N MET A 3 9.09 17.79 3.43
CA MET A 3 8.50 16.46 3.45
C MET A 3 9.24 15.67 4.53
N THR A 4 8.52 15.21 5.56
CA THR A 4 9.09 14.35 6.60
C THR A 4 9.08 12.92 6.09
N GLU A 5 10.25 12.31 6.04
CA GLU A 5 10.44 10.89 5.76
C GLU A 5 10.45 10.13 7.09
N SER A 6 9.74 9.01 7.15
CA SER A 6 9.74 8.10 8.30
C SER A 6 9.78 6.65 7.83
N ALA A 7 10.20 5.72 8.70
CA ALA A 7 10.00 4.30 8.43
C ALA A 7 8.51 3.97 8.38
N LEU A 8 8.11 2.96 7.61
CA LEU A 8 6.74 2.45 7.68
C LEU A 8 6.42 1.96 9.09
N THR A 9 5.22 2.31 9.54
CA THR A 9 4.60 1.79 10.76
C THR A 9 4.21 0.32 10.59
N ASP A 10 3.96 -0.36 11.72
CA ASP A 10 3.45 -1.73 11.70
C ASP A 10 2.07 -1.82 11.04
N GLU A 11 1.24 -0.77 11.15
CA GLU A 11 -0.08 -0.69 10.51
C GLU A 11 0.04 -0.64 8.99
N GLU A 12 0.90 0.24 8.45
CA GLU A 12 1.15 0.34 6.99
C GLU A 12 1.74 -0.96 6.43
N ARG A 13 2.67 -1.58 7.16
CA ARG A 13 3.24 -2.88 6.78
C ARG A 13 2.17 -3.97 6.75
N ALA A 14 1.34 -4.04 7.79
CA ALA A 14 0.27 -5.02 7.87
C ALA A 14 -0.75 -4.84 6.73
N LEU A 15 -1.09 -3.59 6.40
CA LEU A 15 -1.97 -3.23 5.28
C LEU A 15 -1.38 -3.71 3.94
N ILE A 16 -0.13 -3.36 3.64
CA ILE A 16 0.54 -3.78 2.40
C ILE A 16 0.57 -5.30 2.29
N LEU A 17 0.96 -5.99 3.36
CA LEU A 17 1.01 -7.45 3.39
C LEU A 17 -0.37 -8.08 3.20
N ALA A 18 -1.43 -7.50 3.76
CA ALA A 18 -2.79 -8.01 3.62
C ALA A 18 -3.26 -8.01 2.16
N ILE A 19 -2.90 -6.98 1.40
CA ILE A 19 -3.24 -6.84 -0.03
C ILE A 19 -2.39 -7.77 -0.88
N VAL A 20 -1.06 -7.70 -0.73
CA VAL A 20 -0.12 -8.40 -1.61
C VAL A 20 -0.25 -9.93 -1.47
N ARG A 21 -0.43 -10.45 -0.25
CA ARG A 21 -0.55 -11.89 0.03
C ARG A 21 -1.73 -12.59 -0.63
N LYS A 22 -2.69 -11.85 -1.17
CA LYS A 22 -3.85 -12.42 -1.88
C LYS A 22 -3.54 -12.73 -3.34
N THR A 23 -2.37 -12.35 -3.83
CA THR A 23 -1.90 -12.56 -5.21
C THR A 23 -0.62 -13.40 -5.24
N ALA A 24 -0.15 -13.75 -6.44
CA ALA A 24 1.10 -14.50 -6.66
C ALA A 24 2.24 -13.67 -7.28
N HIS A 25 2.09 -12.35 -7.41
CA HIS A 25 2.99 -11.47 -8.17
C HIS A 25 4.14 -10.87 -7.35
N TYR A 26 4.66 -11.59 -6.35
CA TYR A 26 5.72 -11.06 -5.48
C TYR A 26 6.61 -12.14 -4.88
N ASP A 27 7.85 -11.76 -4.55
CA ASP A 27 8.76 -12.53 -3.70
C ASP A 27 8.57 -12.11 -2.23
N ALA A 28 8.18 -13.07 -1.39
CA ALA A 28 7.85 -12.81 0.02
C ALA A 28 9.07 -12.39 0.86
N ASP A 29 10.23 -12.98 0.62
CA ASP A 29 11.44 -12.67 1.37
C ASP A 29 12.00 -11.31 0.94
N ALA A 30 11.97 -11.04 -0.36
CA ALA A 30 12.34 -9.73 -0.91
C ALA A 30 11.40 -8.62 -0.40
N LEU A 31 10.09 -8.87 -0.37
CA LEU A 31 9.09 -7.92 0.16
C LEU A 31 9.35 -7.59 1.63
N GLN A 32 9.62 -8.61 2.46
CA GLN A 32 9.91 -8.38 3.88
C GLN A 32 11.18 -7.54 4.07
N ALA A 33 12.22 -7.80 3.28
CA ALA A 33 13.45 -7.01 3.31
C ALA A 33 13.25 -5.57 2.81
N GLU A 34 12.41 -5.38 1.78
CA GLU A 34 12.04 -4.07 1.23
C GLU A 34 11.28 -3.25 2.27
N LEU A 35 10.20 -3.79 2.85
CA LEU A 35 9.38 -3.13 3.87
C LEU A 35 10.17 -2.76 5.13
N ALA A 36 11.19 -3.54 5.49
CA ALA A 36 12.04 -3.27 6.65
C ALA A 36 12.90 -2.01 6.49
N ARG A 37 13.22 -1.62 5.25
CA ARG A 37 14.10 -0.47 4.93
C ARG A 37 13.38 0.66 4.21
N ALA A 38 12.14 0.43 3.79
CA ALA A 38 11.34 1.41 3.08
C ALA A 38 11.06 2.64 3.98
N LEU A 39 11.15 3.80 3.35
CA LEU A 39 10.78 5.08 3.93
C LEU A 39 9.50 5.55 3.25
N ILE A 40 8.60 6.13 4.03
CA ILE A 40 7.38 6.74 3.55
C ILE A 40 7.52 8.26 3.68
N SER A 41 7.18 8.98 2.61
CA SER A 41 7.04 10.42 2.61
C SER A 41 5.61 10.80 2.23
N HIS A 42 5.00 11.65 3.06
CA HIS A 42 3.61 12.04 2.88
C HIS A 42 3.54 13.28 1.98
N GLY A 43 3.12 13.10 0.72
CA GLY A 43 2.72 14.22 -0.15
C GLY A 43 1.40 14.83 0.33
N THR A 44 0.48 13.96 0.74
CA THR A 44 -0.70 14.28 1.57
C THR A 44 -0.90 13.15 2.60
N THR A 45 -1.89 13.24 3.48
CA THR A 45 -2.14 12.18 4.48
C THR A 45 -2.45 10.83 3.85
N TRP A 46 -3.11 10.81 2.68
CA TRP A 46 -3.65 9.59 2.05
C TRP A 46 -3.02 9.26 0.70
N VAL A 47 -2.02 10.02 0.27
CA VAL A 47 -1.20 9.75 -0.91
C VAL A 47 0.25 9.87 -0.46
N CYS A 48 0.89 8.72 -0.33
CA CYS A 48 2.21 8.57 0.23
C CYS A 48 3.16 8.02 -0.83
N ASP A 49 4.33 8.63 -0.95
CA ASP A 49 5.43 8.08 -1.73
C ASP A 49 6.21 7.10 -0.85
N VAL A 50 6.55 5.95 -1.40
CA VAL A 50 7.39 4.94 -0.75
C VAL A 50 8.73 4.92 -1.44
N GLN A 51 9.77 5.24 -0.68
CA GLN A 51 11.15 5.17 -1.13
C GLN A 51 11.77 3.88 -0.62
N VAL A 52 12.24 3.05 -1.54
CA VAL A 52 12.97 1.83 -1.23
C VAL A 52 14.41 1.96 -1.68
N GLN A 53 15.33 1.34 -0.95
CA GLN A 53 16.69 1.17 -1.46
C GLN A 53 16.65 0.15 -2.59
N ALA A 54 17.14 0.55 -3.77
CA ALA A 54 17.19 -0.32 -4.94
C ALA A 54 17.83 -1.66 -4.58
N SER A 55 17.08 -2.74 -4.80
CA SER A 55 17.47 -4.12 -4.49
C SER A 55 16.93 -5.05 -5.58
N THR A 56 16.89 -6.36 -5.35
CA THR A 56 16.21 -7.28 -6.27
C THR A 56 14.73 -6.88 -6.40
N PRO A 57 14.16 -6.81 -7.62
CA PRO A 57 12.73 -6.52 -7.79
C PRO A 57 11.88 -7.46 -6.95
N VAL A 58 10.94 -6.88 -6.20
CA VAL A 58 10.03 -7.61 -5.32
C VAL A 58 8.82 -8.14 -6.10
N PHE A 59 8.35 -7.36 -7.07
CA PHE A 59 7.12 -7.63 -7.80
C PHE A 59 7.39 -7.98 -9.26
N ASP A 60 6.68 -9.01 -9.74
CA ASP A 60 6.65 -9.41 -11.15
C ASP A 60 5.31 -8.98 -11.78
N CYS A 61 5.10 -7.67 -11.82
CA CYS A 61 3.96 -7.04 -12.46
C CYS A 61 4.38 -5.73 -13.15
N PRO A 62 3.57 -5.21 -14.09
CA PRO A 62 3.84 -3.93 -14.73
C PRO A 62 3.88 -2.75 -13.73
N ASP A 63 4.55 -1.67 -14.14
CA ASP A 63 4.50 -0.40 -13.42
C ASP A 63 3.06 0.14 -13.36
N GLY A 64 2.69 0.74 -12.22
CA GLY A 64 1.35 1.24 -11.95
C GLY A 64 0.71 0.61 -10.72
N PRO A 65 -0.63 0.62 -10.62
CA PRO A 65 -1.35 -0.04 -9.53
C PRO A 65 -1.03 -1.53 -9.48
N PHE A 66 -0.72 -2.03 -8.29
CA PHE A 66 -0.58 -3.46 -8.04
C PHE A 66 -1.86 -4.20 -8.47
N PRO A 67 -1.77 -5.38 -9.12
CA PRO A 67 -2.93 -6.10 -9.67
C PRO A 67 -3.78 -6.80 -8.59
N ALA A 68 -4.25 -6.02 -7.62
CA ALA A 68 -5.27 -6.40 -6.64
C ALA A 68 -6.13 -5.18 -6.33
N ARG A 69 -7.43 -5.40 -6.20
CA ARG A 69 -8.36 -4.40 -5.70
C ARG A 69 -8.57 -4.61 -4.21
N ALA A 70 -8.40 -3.57 -3.40
CA ALA A 70 -8.52 -3.66 -1.95
C ALA A 70 -9.57 -2.68 -1.44
N PHE A 71 -10.82 -3.11 -1.40
CA PHE A 71 -11.94 -2.28 -0.98
C PHE A 71 -12.00 -2.13 0.54
N VAL A 72 -12.40 -0.94 0.98
CA VAL A 72 -12.66 -0.61 2.38
C VAL A 72 -14.16 -0.39 2.56
N SER A 73 -14.75 -1.09 3.52
CA SER A 73 -16.17 -0.99 3.83
C SER A 73 -16.39 -0.80 5.34
N ASP A 74 -17.39 -0.01 5.71
CA ASP A 74 -17.94 0.05 7.07
C ASP A 74 -19.34 -0.57 7.05
N GLY A 75 -19.43 -1.85 7.43
CA GLY A 75 -20.65 -2.63 7.25
C GLY A 75 -21.00 -2.81 5.77
N ILE A 76 -22.09 -2.18 5.32
CA ILE A 76 -22.55 -2.20 3.92
C ILE A 76 -22.10 -0.98 3.11
N ASP A 77 -21.50 0.01 3.78
CA ASP A 77 -21.17 1.29 3.17
C ASP A 77 -19.74 1.28 2.64
N TYR A 78 -19.61 1.43 1.32
CA TYR A 78 -18.33 1.53 0.65
C TYR A 78 -17.62 2.84 0.98
N GLN A 79 -16.40 2.75 1.50
CA GLN A 79 -15.59 3.89 1.94
C GLN A 79 -14.55 4.31 0.91
N GLY A 80 -14.06 3.36 0.11
CA GLY A 80 -13.02 3.60 -0.88
C GLY A 80 -12.14 2.38 -1.13
N GLU A 81 -10.96 2.62 -1.68
CA GLU A 81 -10.00 1.58 -2.04
C GLU A 81 -8.58 1.95 -1.59
N ILE A 82 -7.81 0.94 -1.21
CA ILE A 82 -6.38 1.07 -0.97
C ILE A 82 -5.63 0.65 -2.23
N ILE A 83 -4.78 1.54 -2.72
CA ILE A 83 -4.00 1.33 -3.94
C ILE A 83 -2.52 1.26 -3.55
N ILE A 84 -1.86 0.17 -3.95
CA ILE A 84 -0.41 0.03 -3.89
C ILE A 84 0.14 0.37 -5.26
N TRP A 85 1.15 1.24 -5.30
CA TRP A 85 1.82 1.63 -6.54
C TRP A 85 3.17 0.93 -6.67
N ILE A 86 3.44 0.43 -7.87
CA ILE A 86 4.66 -0.29 -8.23
C ILE A 86 5.43 0.50 -9.29
N THR A 87 6.74 0.65 -9.10
CA THR A 87 7.65 1.22 -10.10
C THR A 87 8.91 0.37 -10.18
N ARG A 88 9.24 -0.13 -11.37
CA ARG A 88 10.40 -1.00 -11.63
C ARG A 88 10.44 -2.24 -10.71
N GLY A 89 9.26 -2.81 -10.43
CA GLY A 89 9.12 -4.00 -9.58
C GLY A 89 9.31 -3.75 -8.08
N HIS A 90 9.19 -2.51 -7.62
CA HIS A 90 9.32 -2.10 -6.22
C HIS A 90 8.09 -1.31 -5.75
N LEU A 91 7.80 -1.34 -4.45
CA LEU A 91 6.85 -0.38 -3.85
C LEU A 91 7.30 1.05 -4.14
N SER A 92 6.39 1.86 -4.68
CA SER A 92 6.62 3.27 -4.96
C SER A 92 5.61 4.20 -4.31
N GLY A 93 4.46 3.68 -3.89
CA GLY A 93 3.45 4.49 -3.21
C GLY A 93 2.35 3.68 -2.55
N LEU A 94 1.65 4.35 -1.65
CA LEU A 94 0.45 3.86 -0.97
C LEU A 94 -0.60 4.97 -0.99
N GLU A 95 -1.81 4.63 -1.40
CA GLU A 95 -2.91 5.58 -1.53
C GLU A 95 -4.20 5.04 -0.92
N TYR A 96 -4.96 5.91 -0.24
CA TYR A 96 -6.35 5.66 0.12
C TYR A 96 -7.26 6.53 -0.76
N ALA A 97 -7.83 5.93 -1.79
CA ALA A 97 -8.83 6.54 -2.66
C ALA A 97 -10.23 6.45 -2.03
N TRP A 98 -10.49 7.33 -1.05
CA TRP A 98 -11.77 7.42 -0.34
C TRP A 98 -12.84 8.17 -1.13
N VAL A 99 -14.12 7.87 -0.86
CA VAL A 99 -15.29 8.47 -1.54
C VAL A 99 -16.31 9.11 -0.60
N THR A 100 -16.04 9.09 0.71
CA THR A 100 -16.89 9.69 1.74
C THR A 100 -16.90 11.22 1.69
N ASP A 101 -17.74 11.87 2.49
CA ASP A 101 -17.73 13.34 2.63
C ASP A 101 -16.63 13.83 3.58
N GLN A 102 -16.25 13.02 4.55
CA GLN A 102 -15.16 13.30 5.49
C GLN A 102 -13.96 12.43 5.14
N PRO A 103 -12.73 12.98 5.21
CA PRO A 103 -11.54 12.18 4.99
C PRO A 103 -11.43 11.08 6.06
N PRO A 104 -10.77 9.96 5.74
CA PRO A 104 -10.47 8.95 6.74
C PRO A 104 -9.63 9.55 7.87
N THR A 105 -9.65 8.90 9.03
CA THR A 105 -8.86 9.31 10.22
C THR A 105 -7.70 8.38 10.50
N ARG A 106 -7.67 7.21 9.85
CA ARG A 106 -6.62 6.20 9.92
C ARG A 106 -6.64 5.33 8.66
N TRP A 107 -5.56 4.59 8.46
CA TRP A 107 -5.56 3.46 7.53
C TRP A 107 -6.54 2.36 8.00
N PRO A 108 -7.17 1.62 7.07
CA PRO A 108 -7.96 0.46 7.42
C PRO A 108 -7.07 -0.66 7.96
N ARG A 109 -7.63 -1.46 8.87
CA ARG A 109 -6.99 -2.68 9.36
C ARG A 109 -7.16 -3.80 8.32
N PRO A 110 -6.27 -4.80 8.30
CA PRO A 110 -6.40 -5.94 7.38
C PRO A 110 -7.77 -6.62 7.37
N GLU A 111 -8.44 -6.70 8.52
CA GLU A 111 -9.78 -7.30 8.65
C GLU A 111 -10.93 -6.43 8.07
N GLU A 112 -10.66 -5.17 7.75
CA GLU A 112 -11.61 -4.22 7.14
C GLU A 112 -11.48 -4.17 5.61
N LEU A 113 -10.57 -4.99 5.05
CA LEU A 113 -10.30 -5.03 3.62
C LEU A 113 -11.00 -6.22 2.96
N GLU A 114 -11.64 -5.93 1.84
CA GLU A 114 -12.06 -6.94 0.88
C GLU A 114 -11.13 -6.90 -0.33
N VAL A 115 -10.25 -7.91 -0.43
CA VAL A 115 -9.20 -7.95 -1.45
C VAL A 115 -9.53 -8.94 -2.56
N HIS A 116 -9.54 -8.45 -3.80
CA HIS A 116 -9.80 -9.20 -5.03
C HIS A 116 -8.59 -9.16 -5.95
N PRO A 117 -7.92 -10.30 -6.21
CA PRO A 117 -6.87 -10.37 -7.23
C PRO A 117 -7.42 -9.99 -8.61
N ALA A 118 -6.64 -9.24 -9.40
CA ALA A 118 -6.98 -8.90 -10.78
C ALA A 118 -6.60 -10.01 -11.76
#